data_AF-A0A1A6DSB1-F1
#
_entry.id   AF-A0A1A6DSB1-F1
#
_cell.length_a   1.000
_cell.length_b   1.000
_cell.length_c   1.000
_cell.angle_alpha   90.00
_cell.angle_beta   90.00
_cell.angle_gamma   90.00
#
_symmetry.space_group_name_H-M   'P 1'
#
loop_
_entity.id
_entity.type
_entity.pdbx_description
1 polymer ?
#
loop_
_entity_poly.entity_id
_entity_poly.type
_entity_poly.pdbx_seq_one_letter_code
_entity_poly.pdbx_strand_id
1 'polypeptide(L)'
;MKLNPFHKKSNAYYEKVKAEHEQLGRQLAAVQKDLAEAEAEHAREREKQTKLREAAGSMSMSTPPAAKAHWPILCAAHQRVEELKSQASSLERQMRPLQRVLNAPQAFTQAQKDLAELLARRQACTAEIETTQAQIAKLDQRIAALEARIAAETKAASQTLLTGEGEFVVPDALTRLEVELRIARSSLADLHSRRETAKAKLAELPALIHQAERAFIHCRADLAEVELYEQLMPVMNALARASAARRQCNYHHIEDRFQIEIPMDLVQAAQAALAAEMPAA
;
A
#
# COMPACT_ATOMS: atom_id res chain seq x y z
N MET A 1 35.85 7.40 -28.33
CA MET A 1 34.57 7.41 -27.60
C MET A 1 33.84 6.10 -27.87
N LYS A 2 33.91 5.13 -26.94
CA LYS A 2 33.21 3.86 -27.08
C LYS A 2 31.78 4.06 -26.58
N LEU A 3 30.81 3.98 -27.49
CA LEU A 3 29.39 3.85 -27.15
C LEU A 3 29.22 2.61 -26.27
N ASN A 4 28.77 2.80 -25.03
CA ASN A 4 28.25 1.70 -24.21
C ASN A 4 27.03 1.10 -24.94
N PRO A 5 27.10 -0.16 -25.40
CA PRO A 5 25.99 -0.79 -26.12
C PRO A 5 24.77 -1.08 -25.23
N PHE A 6 24.92 -0.93 -23.91
CA PHE A 6 23.89 -1.20 -22.91
C PHE A 6 23.06 0.04 -22.51
N HIS A 7 23.32 1.21 -23.11
CA HIS A 7 22.65 2.45 -22.69
C HIS A 7 21.34 2.76 -23.43
N LYS A 8 20.88 1.89 -24.33
CA LYS A 8 19.52 2.01 -24.85
C LYS A 8 18.61 1.37 -23.81
N LYS A 9 17.76 2.18 -23.16
CA LYS A 9 16.59 1.73 -22.40
C LYS A 9 15.70 0.89 -23.32
N SER A 10 16.04 -0.38 -23.50
CA SER A 10 15.19 -1.30 -24.22
C SER A 10 14.16 -1.78 -23.22
N ASN A 11 12.94 -1.23 -23.27
CA ASN A 11 11.76 -1.79 -22.60
C ASN A 11 11.38 -3.19 -23.16
N ALA A 12 12.32 -3.91 -23.77
CA ALA A 12 12.05 -5.15 -24.50
C ALA A 12 11.53 -6.26 -23.57
N TYR A 13 11.93 -6.29 -22.30
CA TYR A 13 11.38 -7.23 -21.33
C TYR A 13 9.99 -6.79 -20.86
N TYR A 14 9.83 -5.54 -20.43
CA TYR A 14 8.53 -5.01 -20.00
C TYR A 14 7.44 -5.10 -21.09
N GLU A 15 7.77 -4.76 -22.34
CA GLU A 15 6.83 -4.88 -23.48
C GLU A 15 6.49 -6.35 -23.79
N LYS A 16 7.43 -7.29 -23.62
CA LYS A 16 7.14 -8.73 -23.76
C LYS A 16 6.16 -9.21 -22.69
N VAL A 17 6.43 -8.87 -21.43
CA VAL A 17 5.54 -9.20 -20.31
C VAL A 17 4.15 -8.62 -20.51
N LYS A 18 4.08 -7.38 -21.03
CA LYS A 18 2.81 -6.74 -21.38
C LYS A 18 2.06 -7.50 -22.49
N ALA A 19 2.75 -7.86 -23.57
CA ALA A 19 2.16 -8.63 -24.66
C ALA A 19 1.67 -10.01 -24.21
N GLU A 20 2.45 -10.72 -23.39
CA GLU A 20 2.07 -12.00 -22.79
C GLU A 20 0.83 -11.86 -21.89
N HIS A 21 0.78 -10.82 -21.05
CA HIS A 21 -0.39 -10.53 -20.21
C HIS A 21 -1.64 -10.22 -21.05
N GLU A 22 -1.52 -9.43 -22.12
CA GLU A 22 -2.62 -9.15 -23.04
C GLU A 22 -3.10 -10.43 -23.76
N GLN A 23 -2.18 -11.30 -24.18
CA GLN A 23 -2.51 -12.58 -24.80
C GLN A 23 -3.26 -13.51 -23.85
N LEU A 24 -2.75 -13.69 -22.62
CA LEU A 24 -3.43 -14.50 -21.59
C LEU A 24 -4.79 -13.90 -21.23
N GLY A 25 -4.90 -12.56 -21.19
CA GLY A 25 -6.18 -11.88 -20.95
C GLY A 25 -7.22 -12.19 -22.04
N ARG A 26 -6.83 -12.23 -23.31
CA ARG A 26 -7.73 -12.63 -24.40
C ARG A 26 -8.17 -14.10 -24.28
N GLN A 27 -7.25 -14.99 -23.91
CA GLN A 27 -7.55 -16.41 -23.70
C GLN A 27 -8.52 -16.62 -22.52
N LEU A 28 -8.28 -15.92 -21.41
CA LEU A 28 -9.16 -15.96 -20.24
C LEU A 28 -10.56 -15.44 -20.56
N ALA A 29 -10.68 -14.34 -21.31
CA ALA A 29 -11.97 -13.83 -21.75
C ALA A 29 -12.73 -14.83 -22.64
N ALA A 30 -12.01 -15.55 -23.53
CA ALA A 30 -12.60 -16.60 -24.35
C ALA A 30 -13.10 -17.78 -23.48
N VAL A 31 -12.26 -18.29 -22.56
CA VAL A 31 -12.62 -19.40 -21.66
C VAL A 31 -13.78 -19.01 -20.74
N GLN A 32 -13.83 -17.76 -20.25
CA GLN A 32 -14.95 -17.28 -19.43
C GLN A 32 -16.26 -17.22 -20.22
N LYS A 33 -16.20 -16.84 -21.51
CA LYS A 33 -17.37 -16.88 -22.39
C LYS A 33 -17.85 -18.33 -22.60
N ASP A 34 -16.93 -19.24 -22.92
CA ASP A 34 -17.24 -20.65 -23.12
C ASP A 34 -17.77 -21.30 -21.82
N LEU A 35 -17.28 -20.88 -20.66
CA LEU A 35 -17.76 -21.29 -19.35
C LEU A 35 -19.20 -20.83 -19.11
N ALA A 36 -19.54 -19.58 -19.42
CA ALA A 36 -20.90 -19.08 -19.28
C ALA A 36 -21.88 -19.86 -20.19
N GLU A 37 -21.45 -20.18 -21.42
CA GLU A 37 -22.23 -21.02 -22.34
C GLU A 37 -22.41 -22.45 -21.79
N ALA A 38 -21.33 -23.07 -21.30
CA ALA A 38 -21.36 -24.41 -20.71
C ALA A 38 -22.19 -24.49 -19.41
N GLU A 39 -22.17 -23.46 -18.57
CA GLU A 39 -23.01 -23.38 -17.36
C GLU A 39 -24.49 -23.26 -17.72
N ALA A 40 -24.83 -22.50 -18.76
CA ALA A 40 -26.19 -22.43 -19.28
C ALA A 40 -26.66 -23.77 -19.87
N GLU A 41 -25.79 -24.48 -20.60
CA GLU A 41 -26.07 -25.84 -21.10
C GLU A 41 -26.26 -26.84 -19.95
N HIS A 42 -25.36 -26.86 -18.97
CA HIS A 42 -25.47 -27.71 -17.79
C HIS A 42 -26.76 -27.42 -16.99
N ALA A 43 -27.16 -26.15 -16.86
CA ALA A 43 -28.42 -25.78 -16.22
C ALA A 43 -29.64 -26.36 -16.99
N ARG A 44 -29.65 -26.27 -18.32
CA ARG A 44 -30.71 -26.86 -19.16
C ARG A 44 -30.76 -28.39 -19.03
N GLU A 45 -29.61 -29.06 -19.08
CA GLU A 45 -29.54 -30.52 -18.92
C GLU A 45 -29.96 -30.96 -17.51
N ARG A 46 -29.66 -30.15 -16.48
CA ARG A 46 -30.12 -30.38 -15.11
C ARG A 46 -31.64 -30.28 -14.99
N GLU A 47 -32.24 -29.23 -15.57
CA GLU A 47 -33.71 -29.08 -15.60
C GLU A 47 -34.40 -30.22 -16.36
N LYS A 48 -33.78 -30.69 -17.44
CA LYS A 48 -34.30 -31.85 -18.19
C LYS A 48 -34.21 -33.13 -17.36
N GLN A 49 -33.10 -33.34 -16.65
CA GLN A 49 -32.95 -34.46 -15.72
C GLN A 49 -33.98 -34.43 -14.59
N THR A 50 -34.27 -33.25 -14.01
CA THR A 50 -35.29 -33.12 -12.95
C THR A 50 -36.68 -33.45 -13.49
N LYS A 51 -37.06 -32.90 -14.66
CA LYS A 51 -38.33 -33.22 -15.33
C LYS A 51 -38.48 -34.71 -15.63
N LEU A 52 -37.42 -35.37 -16.12
CA LEU A 52 -37.42 -36.82 -16.39
C LEU A 52 -37.58 -37.67 -15.12
N ARG A 53 -37.08 -37.18 -13.97
CA ARG A 53 -37.29 -37.84 -12.68
C ARG A 53 -38.70 -37.62 -12.15
N GLU A 54 -39.22 -36.40 -12.25
CA GLU A 54 -40.56 -36.03 -11.78
C GLU A 54 -41.68 -36.71 -12.59
N ALA A 55 -41.47 -36.91 -13.90
CA ALA A 55 -42.44 -37.58 -14.78
C ALA A 55 -42.75 -39.05 -14.40
N ALA A 56 -41.89 -39.70 -13.61
CA ALA A 56 -42.14 -41.06 -13.11
C ALA A 56 -43.02 -41.10 -11.85
N GLY A 57 -43.44 -39.94 -11.34
CA GLY A 57 -44.24 -39.80 -10.13
C GLY A 57 -43.41 -39.86 -8.85
N SER A 58 -43.77 -39.03 -7.86
CA SER A 58 -43.06 -38.89 -6.58
C SER A 58 -43.04 -40.16 -5.70
N MET A 59 -43.81 -41.18 -6.07
CA MET A 59 -43.94 -42.46 -5.34
C MET A 59 -43.08 -43.60 -5.94
N SER A 60 -42.38 -43.37 -7.05
CA SER A 60 -41.49 -44.37 -7.63
C SER A 60 -40.14 -44.40 -6.89
N MET A 61 -39.84 -45.53 -6.24
CA MET A 61 -38.55 -45.77 -5.57
C MET A 61 -37.39 -46.07 -6.55
N SER A 62 -37.67 -46.11 -7.86
CA SER A 62 -36.69 -46.45 -8.90
C SER A 62 -36.44 -45.28 -9.85
N THR A 63 -35.19 -45.09 -10.26
CA THR A 63 -34.86 -44.05 -11.25
C THR A 63 -35.44 -44.46 -12.62
N PRO A 64 -36.28 -43.63 -13.26
CA PRO A 64 -36.87 -43.98 -14.54
C PRO A 64 -35.80 -44.24 -15.62
N PRO A 65 -36.01 -45.20 -16.54
CA PRO A 65 -35.02 -45.57 -17.56
C PRO A 65 -34.53 -44.38 -18.41
N ALA A 66 -35.43 -43.43 -18.73
CA ALA A 66 -35.08 -42.23 -19.48
C ALA A 66 -34.14 -41.28 -18.68
N ALA A 67 -34.38 -41.12 -17.37
CA ALA A 67 -33.48 -40.35 -16.50
C ALA A 67 -32.13 -41.06 -16.30
N LYS A 68 -32.11 -42.40 -16.29
CA LYS A 68 -30.87 -43.18 -16.22
C LYS A 68 -30.06 -43.04 -17.51
N ALA A 69 -30.69 -43.05 -18.68
CA ALA A 69 -30.03 -42.84 -19.96
C ALA A 69 -29.51 -41.41 -20.16
N HIS A 70 -30.16 -40.42 -19.53
CA HIS A 70 -29.77 -39.02 -19.58
C HIS A 70 -28.65 -38.65 -18.59
N TRP A 71 -28.46 -39.44 -17.54
CA TRP A 71 -27.45 -39.19 -16.50
C TRP A 71 -26.02 -38.97 -17.03
N PRO A 72 -25.51 -39.77 -17.99
CA PRO A 72 -24.17 -39.52 -18.56
C PRO A 72 -24.04 -38.18 -19.28
N ILE A 73 -25.11 -37.67 -19.89
CA ILE A 73 -25.12 -36.37 -20.59
C ILE A 73 -24.96 -35.24 -19.58
N LEU A 74 -25.71 -35.29 -18.48
CA LEU A 74 -25.57 -34.33 -17.39
C LEU A 74 -24.17 -34.38 -16.77
N CYS A 75 -23.63 -35.58 -16.53
CA CYS A 75 -22.27 -35.74 -16.02
C CYS A 75 -21.22 -35.16 -16.98
N ALA A 76 -21.35 -35.39 -18.28
CA ALA A 76 -20.45 -34.82 -19.29
C ALA A 76 -20.53 -33.28 -19.34
N ALA A 77 -21.75 -32.71 -19.25
CA ALA A 77 -21.93 -31.26 -19.17
C ALA A 77 -21.31 -30.67 -17.90
N HIS A 78 -21.45 -31.36 -16.76
CA HIS A 78 -20.81 -30.94 -15.51
C HIS A 78 -19.27 -31.02 -15.60
N GLN A 79 -18.73 -32.12 -16.14
CA GLN A 79 -17.29 -32.29 -16.34
C GLN A 79 -16.72 -31.16 -17.22
N ARG A 80 -17.40 -30.80 -18.30
CA ARG A 80 -17.02 -29.68 -19.16
C ARG A 80 -16.96 -28.34 -18.42
N VAL A 81 -17.93 -28.07 -17.55
CA VAL A 81 -17.91 -26.86 -16.69
C VAL A 81 -16.70 -26.87 -15.77
N GLU A 82 -16.42 -27.98 -15.10
CA GLU A 82 -15.27 -28.08 -14.18
C GLU A 82 -13.92 -28.00 -14.89
N GLU A 83 -13.80 -28.57 -16.10
CA GLU A 83 -12.63 -28.41 -16.97
C GLU A 83 -12.40 -26.93 -17.32
N LEU A 84 -13.43 -26.21 -17.76
CA LEU A 84 -13.33 -24.78 -18.09
C LEU A 84 -13.00 -23.92 -16.87
N LYS A 85 -13.55 -24.23 -15.68
CA LYS A 85 -13.16 -23.57 -14.41
C LYS A 85 -11.70 -23.79 -14.08
N SER A 86 -11.22 -25.02 -14.27
CA SER A 86 -9.82 -25.37 -14.01
C SER A 86 -8.87 -24.64 -14.96
N GLN A 87 -9.25 -24.49 -16.23
CA GLN A 87 -8.52 -23.74 -17.25
C GLN A 87 -8.48 -22.24 -16.94
N ALA A 88 -9.63 -21.65 -16.60
CA ALA A 88 -9.71 -20.25 -16.16
C ALA A 88 -8.79 -19.99 -14.94
N SER A 89 -8.87 -20.86 -13.93
CA SER A 89 -8.03 -20.77 -12.73
C SER A 89 -6.53 -20.94 -13.04
N SER A 90 -6.18 -21.75 -14.03
CA SER A 90 -4.80 -21.90 -14.50
C SER A 90 -4.30 -20.63 -15.18
N LEU A 91 -5.10 -20.04 -16.07
CA LEU A 91 -4.77 -18.79 -16.76
C LEU A 91 -4.62 -17.63 -15.76
N GLU A 92 -5.52 -17.51 -14.78
CA GLU A 92 -5.41 -16.51 -13.71
C GLU A 92 -4.12 -16.65 -12.92
N ARG A 93 -3.72 -17.88 -12.58
CA ARG A 93 -2.45 -18.14 -11.88
C ARG A 93 -1.23 -17.74 -12.70
N GLN A 94 -1.28 -17.92 -14.02
CA GLN A 94 -0.21 -17.49 -14.93
C GLN A 94 -0.18 -15.96 -15.10
N MET A 95 -1.32 -15.28 -15.02
CA MET A 95 -1.39 -13.81 -15.12
C MET A 95 -0.88 -13.07 -13.87
N ARG A 96 -1.11 -13.61 -12.67
CA ARG A 96 -0.68 -12.98 -11.39
C ARG A 96 0.79 -12.52 -11.36
N PRO A 97 1.79 -13.35 -11.71
CA PRO A 97 3.19 -12.90 -11.70
C PRO A 97 3.46 -11.80 -12.73
N LEU A 98 2.81 -11.83 -13.90
CA LEU A 98 2.96 -10.78 -14.92
C LEU A 98 2.36 -9.46 -14.43
N GLN A 99 1.22 -9.50 -13.73
CA GLN A 99 0.62 -8.32 -13.12
C GLN A 99 1.53 -7.66 -12.08
N ARG A 100 2.26 -8.45 -11.27
CA ARG A 100 3.25 -7.91 -10.33
C ARG A 100 4.29 -7.06 -11.05
N VAL A 101 4.84 -7.56 -12.16
CA VAL A 101 5.85 -6.83 -12.97
C VAL A 101 5.27 -5.56 -13.60
N LEU A 102 4.06 -5.63 -14.15
CA LEU A 102 3.42 -4.48 -14.81
C LEU A 102 3.02 -3.38 -13.80
N ASN A 103 2.60 -3.78 -12.60
CA ASN A 103 2.16 -2.85 -11.57
C ASN A 103 3.32 -2.28 -10.73
N ALA A 104 4.50 -2.93 -10.74
CA ALA A 104 5.64 -2.55 -9.89
C ALA A 104 6.01 -1.06 -9.99
N PRO A 105 6.09 -0.41 -11.17
CA PRO A 105 6.43 1.01 -11.26
C PRO A 105 5.39 1.91 -10.59
N GLN A 106 4.09 1.64 -10.84
CA GLN A 106 3.02 2.42 -10.25
C GLN A 106 2.95 2.21 -8.73
N ALA A 107 3.06 0.96 -8.29
CA ALA A 107 3.06 0.59 -6.87
C ALA A 107 4.23 1.27 -6.11
N PHE A 108 5.43 1.30 -6.71
CA PHE A 108 6.56 2.02 -6.15
C PHE A 108 6.30 3.52 -6.01
N THR A 109 5.76 4.17 -7.04
CA THR A 109 5.47 5.62 -6.97
C THR A 109 4.39 5.94 -5.93
N GLN A 110 3.42 5.04 -5.74
CA GLN A 110 2.39 5.22 -4.72
C GLN A 110 2.96 5.04 -3.32
N ALA A 111 3.71 3.96 -3.07
CA ALA A 111 4.35 3.71 -1.79
C ALA A 111 5.33 4.83 -1.40
N GLN A 112 6.05 5.41 -2.37
CA GLN A 112 6.92 6.56 -2.15
C GLN A 112 6.13 7.80 -1.71
N LYS A 113 4.98 8.09 -2.36
CA LYS A 113 4.11 9.22 -1.99
C LYS A 113 3.52 9.02 -0.60
N ASP A 114 2.98 7.84 -0.32
CA ASP A 114 2.35 7.51 0.96
C ASP A 114 3.35 7.66 2.12
N LEU A 115 4.57 7.15 1.95
CA LEU A 115 5.64 7.31 2.94
C LEU A 115 6.02 8.78 3.13
N ALA A 116 6.18 9.54 2.04
CA ALA A 116 6.51 10.97 2.10
C ALA A 116 5.40 11.79 2.81
N GLU A 117 4.13 11.49 2.55
CA GLU A 117 3.00 12.14 3.20
C GLU A 117 2.97 11.86 4.70
N LEU A 118 3.20 10.61 5.12
CA LEU A 118 3.26 10.25 6.54
C LEU A 118 4.42 10.92 7.28
N LEU A 119 5.59 11.00 6.64
CA LEU A 119 6.75 11.71 7.19
C LEU A 119 6.48 13.22 7.31
N ALA A 120 5.87 13.84 6.28
CA ALA A 120 5.46 15.24 6.33
C ALA A 120 4.43 15.49 7.43
N ARG A 121 3.45 14.59 7.60
CA ARG A 121 2.45 14.66 8.67
C ARG A 121 3.08 14.54 10.05
N ARG A 122 4.09 13.68 10.23
CA ARG A 122 4.85 13.59 11.48
C ARG A 122 5.55 14.91 11.79
N GLN A 123 6.23 15.51 10.81
CA GLN A 123 6.91 16.80 10.97
C GLN A 123 5.93 17.94 11.30
N ALA A 124 4.77 17.96 10.64
CA ALA A 124 3.71 18.92 10.92
C ALA A 124 3.19 18.78 12.36
N CYS A 125 2.87 17.56 12.81
CA CYS A 125 2.43 17.32 14.18
C CYS A 125 3.49 17.69 15.22
N THR A 126 4.77 17.43 14.98
CA THR A 126 5.84 17.86 15.90
C THR A 126 5.92 19.38 15.99
N ALA A 127 5.86 20.08 14.86
CA ALA A 127 5.87 21.54 14.83
C ALA A 127 4.62 22.16 15.49
N GLU A 128 3.44 21.56 15.29
CA GLU A 128 2.20 21.96 15.97
C GLU A 128 2.33 21.82 17.49
N ILE A 129 2.94 20.73 17.97
CA ILE A 129 3.16 20.52 19.41
C ILE A 129 4.12 21.57 19.97
N GLU A 130 5.25 21.83 19.31
CA GLU A 130 6.24 22.83 19.74
C GLU A 130 5.65 24.25 19.78
N THR A 131 4.95 24.64 18.72
CA THR A 131 4.30 25.96 18.65
C THR A 131 3.22 26.12 19.72
N THR A 132 2.41 25.09 19.94
CA THR A 132 1.38 25.08 20.99
C THR A 132 2.02 25.14 22.40
N GLN A 133 3.11 24.41 22.64
CA GLN A 133 3.84 24.47 23.90
C GLN A 133 4.41 25.87 24.17
N ALA A 134 4.96 26.54 23.16
CA ALA A 134 5.43 27.91 23.29
C ALA A 134 4.29 28.90 23.61
N GLN A 135 3.09 28.69 23.03
CA GLN A 135 1.91 29.50 23.34
C GLN A 135 1.41 29.28 24.77
N ILE A 136 1.37 28.02 25.22
CA ILE A 136 1.02 27.65 26.61
C ILE A 136 1.95 28.39 27.58
N ALA A 137 3.27 28.29 27.39
CA ALA A 137 4.24 28.96 28.27
C ALA A 137 4.05 30.49 28.34
N LYS A 138 3.69 31.13 27.21
CA LYS A 138 3.38 32.57 27.18
C LYS A 138 2.07 32.90 27.93
N LEU A 139 1.04 32.06 27.80
CA LEU A 139 -0.22 32.24 28.52
C LEU A 139 -0.05 32.00 30.02
N ASP A 140 0.73 30.99 30.43
CA ASP A 140 1.05 30.75 31.84
C ASP A 140 1.72 31.97 32.49
N GLN A 141 2.70 32.58 31.80
CA GLN A 141 3.33 33.81 32.28
C GLN A 141 2.34 34.98 32.40
N ARG A 142 1.42 35.11 31.44
CA ARG A 142 0.37 36.15 31.48
C ARG A 142 -0.62 35.91 32.63
N ILE A 143 -1.03 34.67 32.84
CA ILE A 143 -1.90 34.27 33.95
C ILE A 143 -1.24 34.61 35.29
N ALA A 144 0.01 34.23 35.49
CA ALA A 144 0.75 34.55 36.71
C ALA A 144 0.88 36.07 36.92
N ALA A 145 1.12 36.85 35.85
CA ALA A 145 1.17 38.31 35.93
C ALA A 145 -0.20 38.93 36.26
N LEU A 146 -1.30 38.41 35.68
CA LEU A 146 -2.66 38.85 35.99
C LEU A 146 -3.04 38.53 37.43
N GLU A 147 -2.72 37.32 37.92
CA GLU A 147 -2.94 36.92 39.31
C GLU A 147 -2.19 37.84 40.30
N ALA A 148 -0.94 38.19 40.00
CA ALA A 148 -0.16 39.13 40.80
C ALA A 148 -0.77 40.54 40.82
N ARG A 149 -1.27 41.03 39.67
CA ARG A 149 -1.93 42.33 39.56
C ARG A 149 -3.25 42.36 40.31
N ILE A 150 -4.09 41.34 40.15
CA ILE A 150 -5.34 41.19 40.92
C ILE A 150 -5.02 41.24 42.41
N ALA A 151 -4.05 40.45 42.89
CA ALA A 151 -3.67 40.45 44.30
C ALA A 151 -3.19 41.84 44.80
N ALA A 152 -2.47 42.60 43.97
CA ALA A 152 -2.03 43.95 44.31
C ALA A 152 -3.20 44.94 44.35
N GLU A 153 -4.09 44.91 43.37
CA GLU A 153 -5.28 45.77 43.33
C GLU A 153 -6.28 45.43 44.44
N THR A 154 -6.47 44.14 44.77
CA THR A 154 -7.31 43.73 45.91
C THR A 154 -6.74 44.26 47.22
N LYS A 155 -5.41 44.21 47.40
CA LYS A 155 -4.74 44.81 48.57
C LYS A 155 -4.96 46.32 48.62
N ALA A 156 -4.77 47.03 47.51
CA ALA A 156 -4.99 48.47 47.44
C ALA A 156 -6.46 48.84 47.76
N ALA A 157 -7.42 48.12 47.18
CA ALA A 157 -8.85 48.30 47.45
C ALA A 157 -9.20 48.03 48.93
N SER A 158 -8.60 47.00 49.54
CA SER A 158 -8.79 46.70 50.96
C SER A 158 -8.19 47.77 51.88
N GLN A 159 -7.10 48.43 51.48
CA GLN A 159 -6.53 49.54 52.24
C GLN A 159 -7.42 50.78 52.15
N THR A 160 -7.95 51.10 50.96
CA THR A 160 -8.88 52.23 50.81
C THR A 160 -10.16 52.05 51.63
N LEU A 161 -10.63 50.80 51.76
CA LEU A 161 -11.72 50.42 52.64
C LEU A 161 -11.45 50.70 54.12
N LEU A 162 -10.24 50.39 54.59
CA LEU A 162 -9.86 50.58 55.98
C LEU A 162 -9.66 52.06 56.34
N THR A 163 -9.38 52.92 55.35
CA THR A 163 -9.08 54.34 55.56
C THR A 163 -10.22 55.30 55.19
N GLY A 164 -11.23 54.86 54.42
CA GLY A 164 -12.30 55.71 53.91
C GLY A 164 -13.62 55.52 54.66
N GLU A 165 -14.26 56.61 55.09
CA GLU A 165 -15.58 56.62 55.76
C GLU A 165 -16.76 56.62 54.76
N GLY A 166 -16.73 55.76 53.73
CA GLY A 166 -17.73 55.75 52.65
C GLY A 166 -18.18 54.35 52.20
N GLU A 167 -19.25 54.30 51.40
CA GLU A 167 -19.82 53.05 50.86
C GLU A 167 -18.82 52.38 49.88
N PHE A 168 -18.57 51.08 50.05
CA PHE A 168 -17.57 50.37 49.26
C PHE A 168 -18.07 50.02 47.86
N VAL A 169 -17.35 50.48 46.86
CA VAL A 169 -17.56 50.10 45.47
C VAL A 169 -16.36 49.28 44.98
N VAL A 170 -16.60 48.12 44.40
CA VAL A 170 -15.54 47.29 43.81
C VAL A 170 -14.93 48.04 42.62
N PRO A 171 -13.59 48.23 42.58
CA PRO A 171 -12.94 48.86 41.44
C PRO A 171 -13.22 48.16 40.11
N ASP A 172 -13.63 48.90 39.09
CA ASP A 172 -13.81 48.41 37.71
C ASP A 172 -12.54 47.78 37.12
N ALA A 173 -11.36 48.18 37.60
CA ALA A 173 -10.09 47.57 37.21
C ALA A 173 -10.00 46.09 37.63
N LEU A 174 -10.46 45.77 38.84
CA LEU A 174 -10.48 44.40 39.36
C LEU A 174 -11.42 43.50 38.55
N THR A 175 -12.62 43.98 38.24
CA THR A 175 -13.59 43.20 37.46
C THR A 175 -13.08 42.92 36.04
N ARG A 176 -12.40 43.89 35.40
CA ARG A 176 -11.75 43.70 34.09
C ARG A 176 -10.63 42.67 34.16
N LEU A 177 -9.74 42.78 35.14
CA LEU A 177 -8.64 41.82 35.31
C LEU A 177 -9.14 40.40 35.59
N GLU A 178 -10.21 40.22 36.36
CA GLU A 178 -10.82 38.92 36.61
C GLU A 178 -11.41 38.30 35.34
N VAL A 179 -12.05 39.11 34.49
CA VAL A 179 -12.57 38.66 33.19
C VAL A 179 -11.42 38.26 32.27
N GLU A 180 -10.37 39.07 32.18
CA GLU A 180 -9.17 38.75 31.40
C GLU A 180 -8.51 37.44 31.89
N LEU A 181 -8.42 37.23 33.20
CA LEU A 181 -7.91 36.00 33.79
C LEU A 181 -8.77 34.78 33.42
N ARG A 182 -10.11 34.91 33.46
CA ARG A 182 -11.01 33.82 33.04
C ARG A 182 -10.82 33.46 31.58
N ILE A 183 -10.72 34.45 30.69
CA ILE A 183 -10.48 34.24 29.25
C ILE A 183 -9.11 33.61 29.02
N ALA A 184 -8.08 34.05 29.74
CA ALA A 184 -6.73 33.48 29.63
C ALA A 184 -6.71 32.00 30.06
N ARG A 185 -7.40 31.66 31.16
CA ARG A 185 -7.51 30.28 31.66
C ARG A 185 -8.32 29.39 30.71
N SER A 186 -9.41 29.88 30.12
CA SER A 186 -10.16 29.09 29.12
C SER A 186 -9.31 28.85 27.86
N SER A 187 -8.61 29.88 27.39
CA SER A 187 -7.71 29.77 26.24
C SER A 187 -6.56 28.79 26.50
N LEU A 188 -6.03 28.76 27.73
CA LEU A 188 -5.03 27.79 28.14
C LEU A 188 -5.57 26.36 28.08
N ALA A 189 -6.78 26.12 28.59
CA ALA A 189 -7.41 24.81 28.53
C ALA A 189 -7.60 24.32 27.08
N ASP A 190 -7.99 25.22 26.18
CA ASP A 190 -8.11 24.93 24.74
C ASP A 190 -6.77 24.55 24.12
N LEU A 191 -5.69 25.28 24.45
CA LEU A 191 -4.34 24.95 23.96
C LEU A 191 -3.84 23.61 24.50
N HIS A 192 -4.12 23.27 25.75
CA HIS A 192 -3.81 21.94 26.28
C HIS A 192 -4.55 20.84 25.53
N SER A 193 -5.85 21.03 25.26
CA SER A 193 -6.63 20.09 24.46
C SER A 193 -6.05 19.92 23.04
N ARG A 194 -5.68 21.02 22.38
CA ARG A 194 -4.99 20.99 21.07
C ARG A 194 -3.66 20.24 21.13
N ARG A 195 -2.86 20.46 22.18
CA ARG A 195 -1.59 19.75 22.37
C ARG A 195 -1.80 18.25 22.53
N GLU A 196 -2.76 17.83 23.36
CA GLU A 196 -3.00 16.41 23.60
C GLU A 196 -3.59 15.71 22.36
N THR A 197 -4.46 16.38 21.60
CA THR A 197 -4.95 15.84 20.32
C THR A 197 -3.82 15.69 19.28
N ALA A 198 -2.90 16.66 19.20
CA ALA A 198 -1.73 16.56 18.32
C ALA A 198 -0.78 15.43 18.75
N LYS A 199 -0.56 15.25 20.07
CA LYS A 199 0.22 14.13 20.61
C LYS A 199 -0.42 12.77 20.34
N ALA A 200 -1.73 12.66 20.47
CA ALA A 200 -2.46 11.44 20.16
C ALA A 200 -2.29 11.05 18.69
N LYS A 201 -2.45 12.01 17.77
CA LYS A 201 -2.16 11.81 16.34
C LYS A 201 -0.71 11.37 16.12
N LEU A 202 0.25 12.01 16.80
CA LEU A 202 1.66 11.65 16.68
C LEU A 202 1.94 10.23 17.17
N ALA A 203 1.24 9.74 18.19
CA ALA A 203 1.41 8.37 18.71
C ALA A 203 0.97 7.27 17.74
N GLU A 204 0.02 7.56 16.84
CA GLU A 204 -0.47 6.60 15.82
C GLU A 204 0.45 6.51 14.60
N LEU A 205 1.16 7.60 14.27
CA LEU A 205 1.98 7.70 13.05
C LEU A 205 3.12 6.67 12.96
N PRO A 206 3.86 6.30 14.03
CA PRO A 206 4.97 5.35 13.94
C PRO A 206 4.57 3.99 13.35
N ALA A 207 3.41 3.45 13.75
CA ALA A 207 2.94 2.17 13.23
C ALA A 207 2.59 2.25 11.74
N LEU A 208 1.95 3.35 11.33
CA LEU A 208 1.60 3.62 9.93
C LEU A 208 2.85 3.83 9.06
N ILE A 209 3.82 4.59 9.56
CA ILE A 209 5.11 4.80 8.89
C ILE A 209 5.83 3.46 8.71
N HIS A 210 5.88 2.63 9.74
CA HIS A 210 6.54 1.31 9.63
C HIS A 210 5.87 0.41 8.59
N GLN A 211 4.55 0.44 8.47
CA GLN A 211 3.83 -0.29 7.42
C GLN A 211 4.12 0.27 6.02
N ALA A 212 4.13 1.59 5.87
CA ALA A 212 4.46 2.25 4.60
C ALA A 212 5.92 1.99 4.19
N GLU A 213 6.87 1.99 5.14
CA GLU A 213 8.27 1.63 4.90
C GLU A 213 8.40 0.19 4.39
N ARG A 214 7.73 -0.76 5.02
CA ARG A 214 7.72 -2.15 4.54
C ARG A 214 7.17 -2.26 3.12
N ALA A 215 6.04 -1.61 2.84
CA ALA A 215 5.44 -1.58 1.51
C ALA A 215 6.40 -0.96 0.48
N PHE A 216 7.04 0.15 0.82
CA PHE A 216 8.05 0.80 -0.01
C PHE A 216 9.24 -0.12 -0.31
N ILE A 217 9.79 -0.81 0.70
CA ILE A 217 10.90 -1.76 0.53
C ILE A 217 10.51 -2.88 -0.44
N HIS A 218 9.31 -3.45 -0.29
CA HIS A 218 8.83 -4.49 -1.19
C HIS A 218 8.65 -3.98 -2.62
N CYS A 219 8.00 -2.84 -2.82
CA CYS A 219 7.83 -2.26 -4.16
C CYS A 219 9.16 -1.89 -4.82
N ARG A 220 10.15 -1.43 -4.02
CA ARG A 220 11.51 -1.15 -4.49
C ARG A 220 12.21 -2.42 -4.96
N ALA A 221 12.08 -3.52 -4.21
CA ALA A 221 12.64 -4.81 -4.61
C ALA A 221 12.03 -5.30 -5.92
N ASP A 222 10.71 -5.22 -6.06
CA ASP A 222 10.00 -5.59 -7.28
C ASP A 222 10.46 -4.76 -8.49
N LEU A 223 10.61 -3.44 -8.32
CA LEU A 223 11.11 -2.57 -9.39
C LEU A 223 12.56 -2.90 -9.78
N ALA A 224 13.43 -3.11 -8.80
CA ALA A 224 14.83 -3.48 -9.04
C ALA A 224 14.95 -4.84 -9.74
N GLU A 225 14.09 -5.81 -9.42
CA GLU A 225 14.02 -7.09 -10.16
C GLU A 225 13.65 -6.86 -11.63
N VAL A 226 12.68 -5.99 -11.91
CA VAL A 226 12.28 -5.67 -13.30
C VAL A 226 13.42 -5.01 -14.07
N GLU A 227 14.08 -4.01 -13.46
CA GLU A 227 15.24 -3.34 -14.05
C GLU A 227 16.39 -4.31 -14.30
N LEU A 228 16.63 -5.25 -13.37
CA LEU A 228 17.62 -6.31 -13.54
C LEU A 228 17.30 -7.19 -14.75
N TYR A 229 16.06 -7.68 -14.87
CA TYR A 229 15.66 -8.52 -16.01
C TYR A 229 15.77 -7.78 -17.35
N GLU A 230 15.48 -6.48 -17.38
CA GLU A 230 15.70 -5.64 -18.56
C GLU A 230 17.18 -5.58 -18.98
N GLN A 231 18.08 -5.39 -18.01
CA GLN A 231 19.52 -5.33 -18.26
C GLN A 231 20.14 -6.70 -18.56
N LEU A 232 19.58 -7.76 -17.97
CA LEU A 232 20.05 -9.12 -18.14
C LEU A 232 19.73 -9.64 -19.55
N MET A 233 18.61 -9.27 -20.17
CA MET A 233 18.21 -9.80 -21.48
C MET A 233 19.25 -9.63 -22.60
N PRO A 234 19.85 -8.43 -22.80
CA PRO A 234 20.97 -8.26 -23.73
C PRO A 234 22.18 -9.17 -23.41
N VAL A 235 22.50 -9.34 -22.12
CA VAL A 235 23.59 -10.20 -21.66
C VAL A 235 23.26 -11.67 -21.92
N MET A 236 22.04 -12.12 -21.62
CA MET A 236 21.57 -13.48 -21.90
C MET A 236 21.64 -13.80 -23.39
N ASN A 237 21.26 -12.86 -24.26
CA ASN A 237 21.40 -13.05 -25.71
C ASN A 237 22.87 -13.20 -26.13
N ALA A 238 23.78 -12.40 -25.54
CA ALA A 238 25.21 -12.50 -25.82
C ALA A 238 25.80 -13.83 -25.31
N LEU A 239 25.40 -14.26 -24.10
CA LEU A 239 25.80 -15.53 -23.51
C LEU A 239 25.27 -16.72 -24.31
N ALA A 240 23.99 -16.71 -24.68
CA ALA A 240 23.38 -17.73 -25.53
C ALA A 240 24.10 -17.83 -26.88
N ARG A 241 24.41 -16.69 -27.51
CA ARG A 241 25.19 -16.66 -28.76
C ARG A 241 26.60 -17.22 -28.58
N ALA A 242 27.29 -16.85 -27.50
CA ALA A 242 28.62 -17.35 -27.20
C ALA A 242 28.61 -18.86 -26.90
N SER A 243 27.59 -19.34 -26.19
CA SER A 243 27.37 -20.75 -25.87
C SER A 243 27.12 -21.58 -27.13
N ALA A 244 26.19 -21.14 -27.98
CA ALA A 244 25.89 -21.78 -29.27
C ALA A 244 27.11 -21.78 -30.20
N ALA A 245 27.87 -20.68 -30.25
CA ALA A 245 29.13 -20.63 -31.00
C ALA A 245 30.18 -21.60 -30.42
N ARG A 246 30.24 -21.78 -29.10
CA ARG A 246 31.18 -22.70 -28.45
C ARG A 246 30.81 -24.15 -28.68
N ARG A 247 29.53 -24.50 -28.78
CA ARG A 247 29.05 -25.83 -29.20
C ARG A 247 29.56 -26.20 -30.59
N GLN A 248 29.60 -25.24 -31.53
CA GLN A 248 30.11 -25.47 -32.88
C GLN A 248 31.58 -25.92 -32.87
N CYS A 249 32.38 -25.43 -31.92
CA CYS A 249 33.80 -25.79 -31.78
C CYS A 249 34.05 -26.92 -30.77
N ASN A 250 33.13 -27.20 -29.86
CA ASN A 250 33.25 -28.23 -28.85
C ASN A 250 31.92 -28.98 -28.66
N TYR A 251 31.86 -30.20 -29.18
CA TYR A 251 30.68 -31.07 -29.11
C TYR A 251 30.28 -31.51 -27.69
N HIS A 252 31.14 -31.29 -26.68
CA HIS A 252 30.83 -31.61 -25.28
C HIS A 252 30.41 -30.36 -24.49
N HIS A 253 30.41 -29.17 -25.10
CA HIS A 253 29.93 -27.96 -24.46
C HIS A 253 28.41 -28.05 -24.23
N ILE A 254 27.98 -27.73 -23.02
CA ILE A 254 26.56 -27.73 -22.64
C ILE A 254 26.02 -26.33 -22.92
N GLU A 255 25.03 -26.23 -23.81
CA GLU A 255 24.57 -24.93 -24.32
C GLU A 255 23.77 -24.11 -23.30
N ASP A 256 23.17 -24.77 -22.32
CA ASP A 256 22.32 -24.18 -21.29
C ASP A 256 23.08 -23.45 -20.18
N ARG A 257 24.42 -23.55 -20.14
CA ARG A 257 25.25 -22.99 -19.07
C ARG A 257 26.50 -22.30 -19.59
N PHE A 258 26.72 -21.08 -19.11
CA PHE A 258 27.94 -20.31 -19.34
C PHE A 258 28.48 -19.81 -18.00
N GLN A 259 29.68 -20.23 -17.61
CA GLN A 259 30.30 -19.81 -16.34
C GLN A 259 30.99 -18.44 -16.53
N ILE A 260 30.70 -17.49 -15.64
CA ILE A 260 31.24 -16.13 -15.66
C ILE A 260 31.77 -15.80 -14.26
N GLU A 261 33.01 -15.35 -14.17
CA GLU A 261 33.61 -14.87 -12.93
C GLU A 261 33.37 -13.35 -12.79
N ILE A 262 32.88 -12.92 -11.63
CA ILE A 262 32.63 -11.49 -11.34
C ILE A 262 33.92 -10.86 -10.79
N PRO A 263 34.43 -9.77 -11.39
CA PRO A 263 35.59 -9.05 -10.85
C PRO A 263 35.34 -8.52 -9.42
N MET A 264 36.32 -8.70 -8.54
CA MET A 264 36.22 -8.35 -7.11
C MET A 264 35.89 -6.86 -6.89
N ASP A 265 36.44 -5.97 -7.72
CA ASP A 265 36.25 -4.52 -7.60
C ASP A 265 34.77 -4.11 -7.73
N LEU A 266 34.00 -4.79 -8.58
CA LEU A 266 32.56 -4.54 -8.74
C LEU A 266 31.76 -5.00 -7.52
N VAL A 267 32.16 -6.10 -6.90
CA VAL A 267 31.53 -6.61 -5.68
C VAL A 267 31.70 -5.60 -4.54
N GLN A 268 32.91 -5.06 -4.37
CA GLN A 268 33.20 -4.06 -3.35
C GLN A 268 32.43 -2.75 -3.57
N ALA A 269 32.33 -2.28 -4.82
CA ALA A 269 31.58 -1.07 -5.15
C ALA A 269 30.08 -1.21 -4.88
N ALA A 270 29.48 -2.36 -5.20
CA ALA A 270 28.06 -2.63 -4.94
C ALA A 270 27.74 -2.66 -3.44
N GLN A 271 28.62 -3.25 -2.62
CA GLN A 271 28.48 -3.25 -1.16
C GLN A 271 28.49 -1.82 -0.57
N ALA A 272 29.39 -0.96 -1.07
CA ALA A 272 29.45 0.43 -0.65
C ALA A 272 28.20 1.24 -1.04
N ALA A 273 27.69 1.04 -2.26
CA ALA A 273 26.46 1.69 -2.72
C ALA A 273 25.22 1.28 -1.89
N LEU A 274 25.08 -0.02 -1.61
CA LEU A 274 24.00 -0.52 -0.75
C LEU A 274 24.04 0.07 0.66
N ALA A 275 25.24 0.27 1.21
CA ALA A 275 25.40 0.92 2.51
C ALA A 275 24.99 2.41 2.48
N ALA A 276 25.21 3.10 1.36
CA ALA A 276 24.88 4.52 1.18
C ALA A 276 23.39 4.77 0.89
N GLU A 277 22.66 3.77 0.37
CA GLU A 277 21.21 3.85 0.14
C GLU A 277 20.37 3.75 1.42
N MET A 278 20.99 3.45 2.56
CA MET A 278 20.32 3.53 3.85
C MET A 278 20.11 5.00 4.21
N PRO A 279 18.85 5.46 4.39
CA PRO A 279 18.60 6.83 4.81
C PRO A 279 19.19 7.05 6.20
N ALA A 280 19.77 8.24 6.41
CA ALA A 280 20.28 8.63 7.72
C ALA A 280 19.13 8.66 8.74
N ALA A 281 19.42 8.15 9.94
CA ALA A 281 18.51 8.10 11.08
C ALA A 281 18.14 9.50 11.60
#